data_AF-A0A0G0XK03-F1
#
_entry.id   AF-A0A0G0XK03-F1
#
_cell.length_a   1.000
_cell.length_b   1.000
_cell.length_c   1.000
_cell.angle_alpha   90.00
_cell.angle_beta   90.00
_cell.angle_gamma   90.00
#
_symmetry.space_group_name_H-M   'P 1'
#
loop_
_entity.id
_entity.type
_entity.pdbx_description
1 polymer ?
#
loop_
_entity_poly.entity_id
_entity_poly.type
_entity_poly.pdbx_seq_one_letter_code
_entity_poly.pdbx_strand_id
1 'polypeptide(L)' 'MSNCCYNDAPGMQGCRSRNEHGPLRAKRGDTLIRTIENIYQIDLGVRNDMRWDTYKEKTGVRSINDLITGK' A
#
# COMPACT_ATOMS: atom_id res chain seq x y z
N MET A 1 15.94 -24.69 1.59
CA MET A 1 15.06 -23.92 0.68
C MET A 1 13.98 -23.27 1.54
N SER A 2 14.17 -22.00 1.91
CA SER A 2 13.23 -21.27 2.77
C SER A 2 11.89 -21.15 2.05
N ASN A 3 10.84 -21.71 2.65
CA ASN A 3 9.50 -21.72 2.08
C ASN A 3 8.93 -20.29 2.16
N CYS A 4 9.28 -19.51 1.15
CA CYS A 4 8.85 -18.15 1.00
C CYS A 4 7.33 -18.15 0.73
N CYS A 5 6.57 -17.68 1.72
CA CYS A 5 5.23 -17.13 1.56
C CYS A 5 4.06 -18.15 1.55
N TYR A 6 3.86 -18.90 2.64
CA TYR A 6 2.76 -19.89 2.83
C TYR A 6 1.34 -19.27 2.94
N ASN A 7 1.21 -17.97 3.22
CA ASN A 7 -0.05 -17.35 3.64
C ASN A 7 -0.48 -16.14 2.79
N ASP A 8 0.07 -15.96 1.60
CA ASP A 8 -0.25 -14.80 0.76
C ASP A 8 -1.32 -15.16 -0.27
N ALA A 9 -2.21 -14.19 -0.56
CA ALA A 9 -3.30 -14.39 -1.52
C ALA A 9 -2.76 -14.59 -2.94
N PRO A 10 -3.46 -15.35 -3.81
CA PRO A 10 -3.11 -15.45 -5.23
C PRO A 10 -2.96 -14.07 -5.87
N GLY A 11 -1.81 -13.79 -6.48
CA GLY A 11 -1.47 -12.47 -7.07
C GLY A 11 -0.57 -11.59 -6.21
N MET A 12 -0.23 -11.99 -4.99
CA MET A 12 0.76 -11.29 -4.16
C MET A 12 2.19 -11.55 -4.64
N GLN A 13 2.93 -10.47 -4.91
CA GLN A 13 4.31 -10.54 -5.40
C GLN A 13 5.31 -10.55 -4.23
N GLY A 14 6.03 -11.65 -4.09
CA GLY A 14 7.14 -11.82 -3.14
C GLY A 14 6.70 -11.94 -1.68
N CYS A 15 7.66 -12.22 -0.78
CA CYS A 15 7.38 -12.33 0.65
C CYS A 15 7.27 -10.96 1.31
N ARG A 16 6.06 -10.63 1.74
CA ARG A 16 5.76 -9.33 2.36
C ARG A 16 5.95 -9.42 3.88
N SER A 17 6.66 -8.45 4.45
CA SER A 17 6.83 -8.37 5.89
C SER A 17 5.50 -8.12 6.60
N ARG A 18 5.25 -8.89 7.66
CA ARG A 18 4.11 -8.74 8.56
C ARG A 18 4.54 -7.99 9.82
N ASN A 19 3.60 -7.39 10.53
CA ASN A 19 3.84 -6.83 11.86
C ASN A 19 3.82 -7.95 12.91
N GLU A 20 4.12 -7.61 14.17
CA GLU A 20 4.17 -8.56 15.29
C GLU A 20 2.85 -9.30 15.54
N HIS A 21 1.73 -8.74 15.08
CA HIS A 21 0.39 -9.30 15.25
C HIS A 21 -0.09 -10.13 14.05
N GLY A 22 0.70 -10.23 12.97
CA GLY A 22 0.39 -11.04 11.80
C GLY A 22 -0.13 -10.31 10.55
N PRO A 23 -0.78 -9.13 10.62
CA PRO A 23 -1.11 -8.35 9.42
C PRO A 23 0.10 -7.87 8.61
N LEU A 24 -0.13 -7.59 7.32
CA LEU A 24 0.87 -6.95 6.45
C LEU A 24 1.25 -5.57 6.99
N ARG A 25 2.54 -5.25 6.92
CA ARG A 25 3.03 -3.94 7.34
C ARG A 25 2.41 -2.83 6.49
N ALA A 26 1.78 -1.86 7.14
CA ALA A 26 1.24 -0.69 6.47
C ALA A 26 2.33 0.15 5.80
N LYS A 27 1.98 0.80 4.68
CA LYS A 27 2.86 1.80 4.06
C LYS A 27 3.00 3.01 5.01
N ARG A 28 4.22 3.51 5.17
CA ARG A 28 4.51 4.68 6.02
C ARG A 28 3.72 5.90 5.53
N GLY A 29 3.17 6.67 6.48
CA GLY A 29 2.33 7.85 6.21
C GLY A 29 3.07 8.97 5.49
N ASP A 30 4.38 9.09 5.70
CA ASP A 30 5.24 10.09 5.05
C ASP A 30 5.60 9.77 3.59
N THR A 31 5.07 8.68 3.03
CA THR A 31 5.24 8.37 1.61
C THR A 31 4.55 9.44 0.77
N LEU A 32 5.26 10.02 -0.19
CA LEU A 32 4.69 10.97 -1.15
C LEU A 32 3.75 10.26 -2.14
N ILE A 33 2.66 10.93 -2.51
CA ILE A 33 1.67 10.41 -3.47
C ILE A 33 2.32 10.10 -4.82
N ARG A 34 3.25 10.94 -5.30
CA ARG A 34 4.01 10.67 -6.54
C ARG A 34 4.66 9.29 -6.57
N THR A 35 5.12 8.81 -5.41
CA THR A 35 5.79 7.51 -5.30
C THR A 35 4.77 6.39 -5.41
N ILE A 36 3.57 6.58 -4.88
CA ILE A 36 2.47 5.61 -4.99
C ILE A 36 1.99 5.54 -6.44
N GLU A 37 1.74 6.69 -7.08
CA GLU A 37 1.35 6.80 -8.48
C GLU A 37 2.36 6.10 -9.40
N ASN A 38 3.67 6.35 -9.20
CA ASN A 38 4.71 5.71 -10.00
C ASN A 38 4.86 4.20 -9.76
N ILE A 39 4.71 3.73 -8.52
CA ILE A 39 4.88 2.29 -8.22
C ILE A 39 3.69 1.48 -8.74
N TYR A 40 2.48 2.01 -8.56
CA TYR A 40 1.24 1.30 -8.87
C TYR A 40 0.63 1.72 -10.21
N GLN A 41 1.25 2.68 -10.92
CA GLN A 41 0.81 3.20 -12.20
C GLN A 41 -0.66 3.66 -12.16
N ILE A 42 -1.00 4.40 -11.10
CA ILE A 42 -2.33 5.00 -10.88
C ILE A 42 -2.21 6.52 -10.86
N ASP A 43 -3.31 7.22 -11.16
CA ASP A 43 -3.43 8.68 -11.01
C ASP A 43 -4.41 8.98 -9.88
N LEU A 44 -3.94 9.68 -8.85
CA LEU A 44 -4.78 10.05 -7.70
C LEU A 44 -5.31 11.49 -7.80
N GLY A 45 -4.91 12.26 -8.83
CA GLY A 45 -5.43 13.60 -9.11
C GLY A 45 -5.15 14.64 -8.02
N VAL A 46 -4.19 14.38 -7.14
CA VAL A 46 -3.80 15.30 -6.05
C VAL A 46 -2.39 15.85 -6.29
N ARG A 47 -1.97 16.80 -5.47
CA ARG A 47 -0.58 17.29 -5.52
C ARG A 47 0.40 16.14 -5.27
N ASN A 48 1.42 16.07 -6.11
CA ASN A 48 2.45 15.02 -6.10
C ASN A 48 3.26 14.94 -4.79
N ASP A 49 3.40 16.07 -4.07
CA ASP A 49 4.10 16.23 -2.79
C ASP A 49 3.19 15.97 -1.57
N MET A 50 1.92 15.63 -1.79
CA MET A 50 1.03 15.22 -0.71
C MET A 50 1.55 13.95 -0.04
N ARG A 51 1.43 13.88 1.29
CA ARG A 51 1.74 12.68 2.06
C ARG A 51 0.58 11.69 2.05
N TRP A 52 0.92 10.40 2.10
CA TRP A 52 -0.03 9.30 2.16
C TRP A 52 -0.97 9.37 3.37
N ASP A 53 -0.46 9.76 4.54
CA ASP A 53 -1.30 9.96 5.74
C ASP A 53 -2.42 10.99 5.50
N THR A 54 -2.05 12.14 4.94
CA THR A 54 -2.93 13.27 4.67
C THR A 54 -3.95 12.90 3.59
N TYR A 55 -3.51 12.14 2.59
CA TYR A 55 -4.41 11.64 1.55
C TYR A 55 -5.47 10.70 2.12
N LYS A 56 -5.08 9.75 2.98
CA LYS A 56 -6.02 8.84 3.65
C LYS A 56 -7.05 9.59 4.49
N GLU A 57 -6.61 10.59 5.26
CA GLU A 57 -7.51 11.39 6.10
C GLU A 57 -8.54 12.15 5.25
N LYS A 58 -8.15 12.69 4.10
CA LYS A 58 -9.05 13.42 3.20
C LYS A 58 -10.03 12.53 2.43
N THR A 59 -9.59 11.34 2.03
CA THR A 59 -10.37 10.45 1.15
C THR A 59 -11.10 9.33 1.89
N GLY A 60 -10.73 9.08 3.15
CA GLY A 60 -11.24 7.95 3.94
C GLY A 60 -10.63 6.59 3.57
N VAL A 61 -9.66 6.56 2.64
CA VAL A 61 -8.99 5.33 2.20
C VAL A 61 -8.13 4.77 3.34
N ARG A 62 -8.16 3.44 3.55
CA ARG A 62 -7.41 2.80 4.63
C ARG A 62 -6.08 2.22 4.16
N SER A 63 -6.04 1.70 2.93
CA SER A 63 -4.84 1.06 2.39
C SER A 63 -4.64 1.33 0.89
N ILE A 64 -3.42 1.09 0.40
CA ILE A 64 -3.14 1.14 -1.05
C ILE A 64 -3.85 0.00 -1.79
N ASN A 65 -4.10 -1.13 -1.12
CA ASN A 65 -4.87 -2.21 -1.73
C ASN A 65 -6.29 -1.75 -2.06
N ASP A 66 -6.90 -0.93 -1.19
CA ASP A 66 -8.23 -0.39 -1.41
C ASP A 66 -8.26 0.53 -2.66
N LEU A 67 -7.17 1.27 -2.91
CA LEU A 67 -7.02 2.09 -4.13
C LEU A 67 -6.99 1.24 -5.40
N ILE A 68 -6.28 0.11 -5.35
CA ILE A 68 -6.02 -0.72 -6.54
C ILE A 68 -7.20 -1.66 -6.81
N THR A 69 -7.79 -2.20 -5.75
CA THR A 69 -8.83 -3.24 -5.85
C THR A 69 -10.25 -2.70 -5.66
N GLY A 70 -10.39 -1.45 -5.21
CA GLY A 70 -11.69 -0.82 -4.95
C GLY A 70 -12.48 -1.46 -3.81
N LYS A 71 -11.82 -2.19 -2.90
CA LYS A 71 -12.43 -2.96 -1.80
C LYS A 71 -11.81 -2.62 -0.46
#